data_AF-A0A800JEJ3-F1
#
_entry.id   AF-A0A800JEJ3-F1
#
_cell.length_a   1.000
_cell.length_b   1.000
_cell.length_c   1.000
_cell.angle_alpha   90.00
_cell.angle_beta   90.00
_cell.angle_gamma   90.00
#
_symmetry.space_group_name_H-M   'P 1'
#
loop_
_entity.id
_entity.type
_entity.pdbx_description
1 polymer ?
#
loop_
_entity_poly.entity_id
_entity_poly.type
_entity_poly.pdbx_seq_one_letter_code
_entity_poly.pdbx_strand_id
1 'polypeptide(L)'
;MAKPKKLSDVILTGFVCLMIGYGTGAVLTERKKMVTLEHSLMLKWSDGVFDDPPLGAHVFLEPHMNGKSVRLRVYIGRDQPQFYMPGRIGELDVTDTAEEAAAKWGKIRWEMDGLHIGVNGNRTRRFIPRAQILPITQ
;
A
#
# COMPACT_ATOMS: atom_id res chain seq x y z
N MET A 1 8.28 -20.70 -59.34
CA MET A 1 7.53 -19.74 -58.49
C MET A 1 8.47 -19.21 -57.42
N ALA A 2 8.94 -17.97 -57.55
CA ALA A 2 9.84 -17.34 -56.58
C ALA A 2 9.00 -16.68 -55.48
N LYS A 3 9.10 -17.17 -54.24
CA LYS A 3 8.46 -16.57 -53.07
C LYS A 3 8.91 -15.11 -52.93
N PRO A 4 8.01 -14.13 -52.77
CA PRO A 4 8.39 -12.73 -52.66
C PRO A 4 9.12 -12.49 -51.33
N LYS A 5 10.45 -12.32 -51.41
CA LYS A 5 11.40 -12.10 -50.31
C LYS A 5 11.05 -10.91 -49.39
N LYS A 6 10.16 -10.01 -49.84
CA LYS A 6 9.70 -8.83 -49.08
C LYS A 6 8.62 -9.13 -48.03
N LEU A 7 7.86 -10.21 -48.19
CA LEU A 7 6.77 -10.53 -47.26
C LEU A 7 7.32 -11.05 -45.92
N SER A 8 8.43 -11.80 -45.96
CA SER A 8 9.11 -12.30 -44.76
C SER A 8 9.71 -11.18 -43.92
N ASP A 9 10.26 -10.14 -44.54
CA ASP A 9 10.85 -9.01 -43.82
C ASP A 9 9.78 -8.19 -43.09
N VAL A 10 8.63 -7.95 -43.72
CA VAL A 10 7.51 -7.23 -43.08
C VAL A 10 6.93 -8.02 -41.91
N ILE A 11 6.80 -9.35 -42.05
CA ILE A 11 6.33 -10.23 -40.96
C ILE A 11 7.34 -10.23 -39.81
N LEU A 12 8.64 -10.31 -40.11
CA LEU A 12 9.69 -10.31 -39.10
C LEU A 12 9.74 -8.97 -38.34
N THR A 13 9.67 -7.84 -39.05
CA THR A 13 9.62 -6.51 -38.42
C THR A 13 8.37 -6.34 -37.56
N GLY A 14 7.20 -6.76 -38.05
CA GLY A 14 5.96 -6.74 -37.27
C GLY A 14 6.08 -7.56 -35.99
N PHE A 15 6.68 -8.75 -36.06
CA PHE A 15 6.86 -9.63 -34.90
C PHE A 15 7.84 -9.03 -33.88
N VAL A 16 8.94 -8.41 -34.32
CA VAL A 16 9.90 -7.74 -33.44
C VAL A 16 9.27 -6.55 -32.71
N CYS A 17 8.50 -5.70 -33.42
CA CYS A 17 7.78 -4.60 -32.78
C CYS A 17 6.74 -5.10 -31.76
N LEU A 18 6.07 -6.22 -32.06
CA LEU A 18 5.09 -6.83 -31.16
C LEU A 18 5.75 -7.41 -29.90
N MET A 19 6.92 -8.05 -30.02
CA MET A 19 7.69 -8.55 -28.88
C MET A 19 8.24 -7.42 -28.00
N ILE A 20 8.71 -6.31 -28.60
CA ILE A 20 9.16 -5.13 -27.83
C ILE A 20 7.97 -4.48 -27.11
N GLY A 21 6.84 -4.27 -27.80
CA GLY A 21 5.64 -3.69 -27.22
C GLY A 21 5.02 -4.55 -26.12
N TYR A 22 5.01 -5.88 -26.31
CA TYR A 22 4.54 -6.82 -25.30
C TYR A 22 5.50 -6.89 -24.10
N GLY A 23 6.82 -6.86 -24.35
CA GLY A 23 7.83 -6.81 -23.29
C GLY A 23 7.74 -5.55 -22.44
N THR A 24 7.58 -4.37 -23.06
CA THR A 24 7.38 -3.11 -22.31
C THR A 24 6.02 -3.05 -21.61
N GLY A 25 4.96 -3.54 -22.27
CA GLY A 25 3.62 -3.60 -21.67
C GLY A 25 3.56 -4.54 -20.47
N ALA A 26 4.21 -5.70 -20.53
CA ALA A 26 4.31 -6.67 -19.44
C ALA A 26 5.10 -6.09 -18.27
N VAL A 27 6.25 -5.45 -18.51
CA VAL A 27 7.04 -4.81 -17.43
C VAL A 27 6.26 -3.71 -16.71
N LEU A 28 5.46 -2.92 -17.43
CA LEU A 28 4.62 -1.87 -16.82
C LEU A 28 3.40 -2.42 -16.06
N THR A 29 2.82 -3.52 -16.52
CA THR A 29 1.70 -4.18 -15.82
C THR A 29 2.16 -4.99 -14.62
N GLU A 30 3.33 -5.62 -14.69
CA GLU A 30 4.04 -6.21 -13.54
C GLU A 30 4.33 -5.14 -12.49
N ARG A 31 4.82 -3.94 -12.86
CA ARG A 31 5.01 -2.84 -11.90
C ARG A 31 3.71 -2.34 -11.25
N LYS A 32 2.57 -2.41 -11.95
CA LYS A 32 1.25 -2.09 -11.36
C LYS A 32 0.71 -3.19 -10.45
N LYS A 33 1.01 -4.46 -10.73
CA LYS A 33 0.65 -5.59 -9.85
C LYS A 33 1.58 -5.70 -8.65
N MET A 34 2.83 -5.25 -8.80
CA MET A 34 3.69 -4.83 -7.71
C MET A 34 3.21 -3.49 -7.14
N VAL A 35 1.95 -3.42 -6.66
CA VAL A 35 1.69 -2.67 -5.42
C VAL A 35 2.39 -3.47 -4.31
N THR A 36 3.70 -3.32 -4.38
CA THR A 36 4.83 -3.85 -3.65
C THR A 36 4.49 -4.13 -2.20
N LEU A 37 4.65 -5.39 -1.80
CA LEU A 37 4.82 -5.77 -0.39
C LEU A 37 5.85 -4.88 0.32
N GLU A 38 6.83 -4.34 -0.40
CA GLU A 38 7.84 -3.40 0.13
C GLU A 38 7.27 -2.09 0.68
N HIS A 39 6.06 -1.68 0.27
CA HIS A 39 5.43 -0.47 0.80
C HIS A 39 4.48 -0.77 1.96
N SER A 40 3.92 -1.98 2.10
CA SER A 40 3.05 -2.28 3.24
C SER A 40 3.89 -2.76 4.42
N LEU A 41 3.83 -2.06 5.54
CA LEU A 41 4.48 -2.52 6.77
C LEU A 41 3.60 -3.52 7.52
N MET A 42 2.31 -3.19 7.66
CA MET A 42 1.37 -4.02 8.41
C MET A 42 -0.07 -3.64 8.06
N LEU A 43 -0.91 -4.65 7.87
CA LEU A 43 -2.36 -4.51 7.84
C LEU A 43 -2.96 -5.40 8.93
N LYS A 44 -3.80 -4.82 9.79
CA LYS A 44 -4.52 -5.60 10.80
C LYS A 44 -5.97 -5.16 10.92
N TRP A 45 -6.86 -6.12 10.79
CA TRP A 45 -8.29 -5.95 11.03
C TRP A 45 -8.62 -6.05 12.53
N SER A 46 -9.70 -5.40 12.94
CA SER A 46 -10.24 -5.36 14.30
C SER A 46 -11.13 -6.55 14.62
N ASP A 47 -10.93 -7.68 13.94
CA ASP A 47 -11.78 -8.86 14.04
C ASP A 47 -11.96 -9.28 15.50
N GLY A 48 -13.21 -9.36 15.96
CA GLY A 48 -13.57 -9.70 17.34
C GLY A 48 -13.48 -8.55 18.34
N VAL A 49 -13.14 -7.32 17.90
CA VAL A 49 -13.19 -6.09 18.71
C VAL A 49 -14.22 -5.12 18.15
N PHE A 50 -14.14 -4.86 16.84
CA PHE A 50 -15.12 -4.08 16.09
C PHE A 50 -15.48 -4.83 14.82
N ASP A 51 -16.70 -5.35 14.75
CA ASP A 51 -17.17 -6.17 13.63
C ASP A 51 -18.26 -5.49 12.79
N ASP A 52 -18.87 -4.39 13.29
CA ASP A 52 -19.92 -3.66 12.57
C ASP A 52 -19.78 -2.12 12.69
N PRO A 53 -19.23 -1.44 11.67
CA PRO A 53 -18.45 -2.02 10.58
C PRO A 53 -17.06 -2.49 11.06
N PRO A 54 -16.46 -3.50 10.43
CA PRO A 54 -15.10 -3.93 10.77
C PRO A 54 -14.08 -2.85 10.41
N LEU A 55 -13.06 -2.67 11.25
CA LEU A 55 -12.01 -1.68 11.05
C LEU A 55 -10.69 -2.33 10.63
N GLY A 56 -9.98 -1.73 9.68
CA GLY A 56 -8.69 -2.23 9.20
C GLY A 56 -7.62 -1.16 9.28
N ALA A 57 -6.58 -1.34 10.10
CA ALA A 57 -5.48 -0.40 10.17
C ALA A 57 -4.35 -0.85 9.25
N HIS A 58 -3.99 0.00 8.29
CA HIS A 58 -2.93 -0.23 7.33
C HIS A 58 -1.85 0.82 7.47
N VAL A 59 -0.67 0.36 7.89
CA VAL A 59 0.55 1.15 7.93
C VAL A 59 1.39 0.82 6.70
N PHE A 60 1.74 1.84 5.95
CA PHE A 60 2.50 1.71 4.72
C PHE A 60 3.52 2.84 4.55
N LEU A 61 4.49 2.64 3.68
CA LEU A 61 5.53 3.58 3.33
C LEU A 61 5.17 4.29 2.03
N GLU A 62 5.50 5.56 1.96
CA GLU A 62 5.60 6.31 0.71
C GLU A 62 7.01 6.91 0.58
N PRO A 63 7.54 7.06 -0.65
CA PRO A 63 8.77 7.82 -0.87
C PRO A 63 8.67 9.23 -0.30
N HIS A 64 9.69 9.68 0.44
CA HIS A 64 9.81 11.03 0.98
C HIS A 64 11.18 11.62 0.59
N MET A 65 11.32 12.95 0.52
CA MET A 65 12.50 13.62 -0.06
C MET A 65 13.84 13.10 0.49
N ASN A 66 13.89 12.77 1.79
CA ASN A 66 15.08 12.26 2.48
C ASN A 66 14.84 10.89 3.16
N GLY A 67 13.93 10.05 2.64
CA GLY A 67 13.67 8.75 3.27
C GLY A 67 12.31 8.16 2.91
N LYS A 68 11.63 7.63 3.91
CA LYS A 68 10.32 6.98 3.79
C LYS A 68 9.32 7.65 4.74
N SER A 69 8.22 8.16 4.18
CA SER A 69 7.08 8.65 4.96
C SER A 69 6.26 7.43 5.40
N VAL A 70 6.11 7.26 6.71
CA VAL A 70 5.25 6.23 7.28
C VAL A 70 3.85 6.78 7.38
N ARG A 71 2.88 6.12 6.75
CA ARG A 71 1.49 6.56 6.69
C ARG A 71 0.54 5.52 7.25
N LEU A 72 -0.56 6.01 7.79
CA LEU A 72 -1.68 5.24 8.28
C LEU A 72 -2.93 5.53 7.47
N ARG A 73 -3.61 4.46 7.08
CA ARG A 73 -5.00 4.49 6.63
C ARG A 73 -5.80 3.51 7.48
N VAL A 74 -6.93 3.95 7.99
CA VAL A 74 -7.90 3.09 8.66
C VAL A 74 -9.08 2.87 7.72
N TYR A 75 -9.29 1.62 7.32
CA TYR A 75 -10.43 1.13 6.57
C TYR A 75 -11.63 0.96 7.50
N ILE A 76 -12.81 1.33 7.03
CA ILE A 76 -14.10 1.18 7.73
C ILE A 76 -15.00 0.37 6.78
N GLY A 77 -15.22 -0.91 7.12
CA GLY A 77 -15.82 -1.90 6.23
C GLY A 77 -14.79 -2.63 5.35
N ARG A 78 -15.14 -3.81 4.84
CA ARG A 78 -14.27 -4.64 3.97
C ARG A 78 -14.59 -4.52 2.48
N ASP A 79 -15.87 -4.53 2.13
CA ASP A 79 -16.30 -4.64 0.73
C ASP A 79 -16.32 -3.28 0.00
N GLN A 80 -16.75 -2.23 0.70
CA GLN A 80 -16.72 -0.84 0.23
C GLN A 80 -16.11 0.04 1.33
N PRO A 81 -14.80 -0.09 1.56
CA PRO A 81 -14.17 0.55 2.69
C PRO A 81 -14.22 2.07 2.54
N GLN A 82 -14.82 2.74 3.52
CA GLN A 82 -14.53 4.15 3.76
C GLN A 82 -13.19 4.26 4.48
N PHE A 83 -12.56 5.44 4.46
CA PHE A 83 -11.23 5.61 5.04
C PHE A 83 -11.20 6.75 6.04
N TYR A 84 -10.47 6.52 7.12
CA TYR A 84 -9.96 7.55 8.03
C TYR A 84 -8.44 7.66 7.86
N MET A 85 -7.92 8.88 7.94
CA MET A 85 -6.49 9.15 8.00
C MET A 85 -6.22 10.18 9.10
N PRO A 86 -5.19 9.99 9.94
CA PRO A 86 -4.79 11.03 10.88
C PRO A 86 -4.21 12.24 10.12
N GLY A 87 -4.61 13.44 10.51
CA GLY A 87 -4.14 14.68 9.87
C GLY A 87 -4.59 14.78 8.40
N ARG A 88 -3.78 15.43 7.57
CA ARG A 88 -4.15 15.74 6.18
C ARG A 88 -3.86 14.60 5.19
N ILE A 89 -2.80 13.82 5.46
CA ILE A 89 -2.27 12.80 4.53
C ILE A 89 -2.01 11.45 5.21
N GLY A 90 -2.38 11.29 6.48
CA GLY A 90 -2.15 10.05 7.22
C GLY A 90 -0.72 9.83 7.71
N GLU A 91 0.18 10.81 7.56
CA GLU A 91 1.58 10.66 7.97
C GLU A 91 1.72 10.53 9.49
N LEU A 92 2.44 9.47 9.90
CA LEU A 92 2.79 9.18 11.29
C LEU A 92 4.21 9.62 11.62
N ASP A 93 5.14 9.45 10.67
CA ASP A 93 6.58 9.65 10.87
C ASP A 93 7.32 9.71 9.53
N VAL A 94 8.59 10.10 9.56
CA VAL A 94 9.54 9.95 8.46
C VAL A 94 10.77 9.21 8.98
N THR A 95 11.15 8.12 8.32
CA THR A 95 12.32 7.30 8.68
C THR A 95 13.31 7.20 7.53
N ASP A 96 14.56 6.86 7.84
CA ASP A 96 15.59 6.74 6.82
C ASP A 96 15.43 5.44 6.02
N THR A 97 15.07 4.34 6.71
CA THR A 97 14.90 3.01 6.10
C THR A 97 13.55 2.36 6.39
N ALA A 98 13.21 1.33 5.62
CA ALA A 98 12.00 0.55 5.81
C ALA A 98 12.07 -0.35 7.05
N GLU A 99 13.25 -0.86 7.38
CA GLU A 99 13.49 -1.69 8.57
C GLU A 99 13.27 -0.89 9.85
N GLU A 100 13.75 0.35 9.88
CA GLU A 100 13.51 1.27 11.00
C GLU A 100 12.01 1.56 11.15
N ALA A 101 11.32 1.80 10.04
CA ALA A 101 9.88 2.02 10.04
C ALA A 101 9.12 0.79 10.56
N ALA A 102 9.48 -0.41 10.09
CA ALA A 102 8.87 -1.66 10.52
C ALA A 102 9.10 -1.90 12.02
N ALA A 103 10.31 -1.64 12.53
CA ALA A 103 10.63 -1.79 13.95
C ALA A 103 9.80 -0.83 14.83
N LYS A 104 9.62 0.43 14.40
CA LYS A 104 8.86 1.44 15.13
C LYS A 104 7.35 1.27 15.01
N TRP A 105 6.85 0.95 13.83
CA TRP A 105 5.43 1.08 13.47
C TRP A 105 4.75 -0.24 13.08
N GLY A 106 5.49 -1.34 12.96
CA GLY A 106 4.99 -2.65 12.53
C GLY A 106 4.13 -3.40 13.56
N LYS A 107 3.84 -2.82 14.74
CA LYS A 107 2.89 -3.41 15.70
C LYS A 107 1.58 -2.65 15.70
N ILE A 108 0.50 -3.35 15.41
CA ILE A 108 -0.88 -2.84 15.46
C ILE A 108 -1.68 -3.66 16.47
N ARG A 109 -2.42 -2.96 17.33
CA ARG A 109 -3.37 -3.57 18.25
C ARG A 109 -4.68 -2.77 18.25
N TRP A 110 -5.77 -3.50 18.06
CA TRP A 110 -7.11 -2.99 18.25
C TRP A 110 -7.54 -3.35 19.67
N GLU A 111 -8.05 -2.35 20.38
CA GLU A 111 -8.63 -2.47 21.70
C GLU A 111 -9.98 -1.73 21.71
N MET A 112 -10.79 -1.97 22.74
CA MET A 112 -12.13 -1.36 22.85
C MET A 112 -12.10 0.17 22.87
N ASP A 113 -11.01 0.77 23.34
CA ASP A 113 -10.79 2.22 23.37
C ASP A 113 -10.26 2.77 22.05
N GLY A 114 -9.67 1.94 21.19
CA GLY A 114 -9.32 2.31 19.82
C GLY A 114 -8.10 1.60 19.25
N LEU A 115 -7.33 2.35 18.46
CA LEU A 115 -6.22 1.86 17.66
C LEU A 115 -4.89 2.23 18.28
N HIS A 116 -4.10 1.22 18.63
CA HIS A 116 -2.75 1.34 19.17
C HIS A 116 -1.74 0.93 18.10
N ILE A 117 -0.82 1.84 17.75
CA ILE A 117 0.12 1.67 16.65
C ILE A 117 1.54 1.99 17.11
N GLY A 118 2.45 1.13 16.70
CA GLY A 118 3.86 1.28 16.94
C GLY A 118 4.26 1.06 18.39
N VAL A 119 5.56 0.95 18.58
CA VAL A 119 6.19 0.63 19.86
C VAL A 119 7.16 1.72 20.24
N ASN A 120 7.12 2.12 21.51
CA ASN A 120 8.14 2.94 22.14
C ASN A 120 8.50 2.29 23.49
N GLY A 121 9.50 1.41 23.49
CA GLY A 121 9.79 0.54 24.63
C GLY A 121 8.59 -0.38 24.95
N ASN A 122 8.04 -0.26 26.16
CA ASN A 122 6.87 -1.02 26.59
C ASN A 122 5.53 -0.30 26.33
N ARG A 123 5.55 0.87 25.70
CA ARG A 123 4.35 1.70 25.46
C ARG A 123 3.99 1.73 23.97
N THR A 124 2.72 2.01 23.70
CA THR A 124 2.24 2.35 22.36
C THR A 124 2.84 3.70 21.94
N ARG A 125 3.32 3.78 20.69
CA ARG A 125 3.87 5.03 20.15
C ARG A 125 2.77 6.03 19.74
N ARG A 126 1.70 5.56 19.11
CA ARG A 126 0.54 6.36 18.72
C ARG A 126 -0.77 5.66 19.09
N PHE A 127 -1.64 6.39 19.78
CA PHE A 127 -3.00 5.98 20.06
C PHE A 127 -3.99 6.84 19.26
N ILE A 128 -5.01 6.22 18.70
CA ILE A 128 -6.13 6.89 18.03
C ILE A 128 -7.43 6.38 18.67
N PRO A 129 -8.15 7.22 19.42
CA PRO A 129 -9.41 6.82 20.03
C PRO A 129 -10.43 6.37 18.98
N ARG A 130 -11.21 5.33 19.29
CA ARG A 130 -12.27 4.83 18.40
C ARG A 130 -13.26 5.92 17.98
N ALA A 131 -13.57 6.84 18.89
CA ALA A 131 -14.49 7.95 18.64
C ALA A 131 -13.98 8.96 17.59
N GLN A 132 -12.66 9.00 17.34
CA GLN A 132 -12.06 9.86 16.31
C GLN A 132 -11.98 9.19 14.94
N ILE A 133 -12.15 7.86 14.89
CA ILE A 133 -12.13 7.09 13.64
C ILE A 133 -13.49 7.25 12.97
N LEU A 134 -13.60 8.33 12.21
CA LEU A 134 -14.76 8.65 11.38
C LEU A 134 -14.31 8.68 9.91
N PRO A 135 -15.17 8.24 8.99
CA PRO A 135 -14.86 8.31 7.57
C PRO A 135 -14.59 9.75 7.15
N ILE A 136 -13.55 9.96 6.34
CA ILE A 136 -13.31 11.25 5.70
C ILE A 136 -14.52 11.52 4.80
N THR A 137 -15.32 12.51 5.16
CA THR A 137 -16.41 12.99 4.32
C THR A 137 -15.76 13.74 3.15
N GLN A 138 -15.98 13.24 1.93
CA GLN A 138 -15.54 13.92 0.70
C GLN A 138 -16.37 15.16 0.42
#